data_AF-A0A520QJI2-F1
#
_entry.id   AF-A0A520QJI2-F1
#
_cell.length_a   1.000
_cell.length_b   1.000
_cell.length_c   1.000
_cell.angle_alpha   90.00
_cell.angle_beta   90.00
_cell.angle_gamma   90.00
#
_symmetry.space_group_name_H-M   'P 1'
#
loop_
_entity.id
_entity.type
_entity.pdbx_description
1 polymer ?
#
loop_
_entity_poly.entity_id
_entity_poly.type
_entity_poly.pdbx_seq_one_letter_code
_entity_poly.pdbx_strand_id
1 'polypeptide(L)'
;MNASVPAALLRYMDGLKARDLEMIGSSLSESVQFVTPFRTMGKPMILDFLSALYLGFPDWNYDHDQAELLEDGSFAVFWRQGGTHTGTLSFPGFEPIDATGKSVKIPPHHFFYRLGSAGLTEIRPDPIPGGAPRGIFKQIGVELPPL
;
A
#
# COMPACT_ATOMS: atom_id res chain seq x y z
N MET A 1 -14.41 22.59 12.45
CA MET A 1 -14.89 21.26 12.87
C MET A 1 -13.87 20.26 12.34
N ASN A 2 -13.20 19.49 13.20
CA ASN A 2 -12.34 18.40 12.72
C ASN A 2 -13.26 17.32 12.17
N ALA A 3 -13.25 17.11 10.85
CA ALA A 3 -14.04 16.05 10.25
C ALA A 3 -13.57 14.70 10.79
N SER A 4 -14.51 13.88 11.25
CA SER A 4 -14.20 12.53 11.71
C SER A 4 -13.69 11.68 10.55
N VAL A 5 -12.57 10.98 10.74
CA VAL A 5 -12.05 10.03 9.76
C VAL A 5 -13.11 8.95 9.49
N PRO A 6 -13.50 8.69 8.22
CA PRO A 6 -14.52 7.71 7.90
C PRO A 6 -14.14 6.29 8.34
N ALA A 7 -15.13 5.50 8.74
CA ALA A 7 -14.93 4.14 9.24
C ALA A 7 -14.21 3.22 8.24
N ALA A 8 -14.45 3.38 6.95
CA ALA A 8 -13.77 2.58 5.92
C ALA A 8 -12.26 2.92 5.85
N LEU A 9 -11.87 4.20 5.98
CA LEU A 9 -10.47 4.59 6.01
C LEU A 9 -9.78 4.11 7.30
N LEU A 10 -10.44 4.24 8.45
CA LEU A 10 -9.93 3.67 9.70
C LEU A 10 -9.70 2.15 9.59
N ARG A 11 -10.69 1.41 9.08
CA ARG A 11 -10.58 -0.04 8.86
C ARG A 11 -9.44 -0.40 7.90
N TYR A 12 -9.27 0.37 6.83
CA TYR A 12 -8.16 0.17 5.89
C TYR A 12 -6.81 0.35 6.59
N MET A 13 -6.65 1.44 7.37
CA MET A 13 -5.42 1.76 8.10
C MET A 13 -5.11 0.70 9.16
N ASP A 14 -6.11 0.27 9.93
CA ASP A 14 -5.98 -0.79 10.93
C ASP A 14 -5.64 -2.13 10.27
N GLY A 15 -6.27 -2.45 9.14
CA GLY A 15 -6.00 -3.64 8.36
C GLY A 15 -4.56 -3.66 7.84
N LEU A 16 -4.02 -2.54 7.33
CA LEU A 16 -2.61 -2.44 6.94
C LEU A 16 -1.68 -2.71 8.12
N LYS A 17 -1.92 -2.08 9.28
CA LYS A 17 -1.10 -2.27 10.48
C LYS A 17 -1.14 -3.70 11.01
N ALA A 18 -2.32 -4.34 10.96
CA ALA A 18 -2.50 -5.74 11.34
C ALA A 18 -2.01 -6.72 10.26
N ARG A 19 -1.77 -6.24 9.03
CA ARG A 19 -1.54 -7.04 7.81
C ARG A 19 -2.68 -8.03 7.54
N ASP A 20 -3.89 -7.61 7.86
CA ASP A 20 -5.12 -8.37 7.72
C ASP A 20 -5.76 -8.08 6.35
N LEU A 21 -5.53 -9.00 5.40
CA LEU A 21 -6.03 -8.86 4.03
C LEU A 21 -7.55 -8.89 3.93
N GLU A 22 -8.25 -9.55 4.85
CA GLU A 22 -9.71 -9.57 4.89
C GLU A 22 -10.24 -8.21 5.35
N MET A 23 -9.66 -7.66 6.42
CA MET A 23 -10.00 -6.32 6.91
C MET A 23 -9.72 -5.25 5.84
N ILE A 24 -8.55 -5.32 5.19
CA ILE A 24 -8.19 -4.45 4.07
C ILE A 24 -9.23 -4.61 2.96
N GLY A 25 -9.46 -5.84 2.47
CA GLY A 25 -10.40 -6.11 1.37
C GLY A 25 -11.83 -5.61 1.65
N SER A 26 -12.32 -5.78 2.88
CA SER A 26 -13.66 -5.33 3.28
C SER A 26 -13.81 -3.80 3.39
N SER A 27 -12.70 -3.06 3.47
CA SER A 27 -12.70 -1.60 3.49
C SER A 27 -12.74 -0.97 2.10
N LEU A 28 -12.41 -1.75 1.05
CA LEU A 28 -12.32 -1.29 -0.32
C LEU A 28 -13.64 -1.47 -1.07
N SER A 29 -14.02 -0.46 -1.84
CA SER A 29 -15.05 -0.61 -2.89
C SER A 29 -14.64 -1.67 -3.90
N GLU A 30 -15.62 -2.37 -4.50
CA GLU A 30 -15.38 -3.27 -5.64
C GLU A 30 -14.74 -2.54 -6.83
N SER A 31 -15.03 -1.25 -6.99
CA SER A 31 -14.49 -0.41 -8.07
C SER A 31 -13.22 0.35 -7.69
N VAL A 32 -12.62 0.07 -6.53
CA VAL A 32 -11.45 0.79 -6.03
C VAL A 32 -10.33 0.83 -7.07
N GLN A 33 -9.67 1.98 -7.19
CA GLN A 33 -8.51 2.16 -8.03
C GLN A 33 -7.31 2.55 -7.18
N PHE A 34 -6.24 1.76 -7.24
CA PHE A 34 -4.93 2.16 -6.74
C PHE A 34 -4.14 2.78 -7.90
N VAL A 35 -3.95 4.10 -7.85
CA VAL A 35 -3.42 4.89 -8.96
C VAL A 35 -1.97 5.25 -8.70
N THR A 36 -1.06 4.71 -9.49
CA THR A 36 0.35 5.13 -9.54
C THR A 36 0.64 5.85 -10.85
N PRO A 37 1.78 6.55 -10.98
CA PRO A 37 2.19 7.14 -12.26
C PRO A 37 2.32 6.16 -13.43
N PHE A 38 2.48 4.86 -13.15
CA PHE A 38 2.78 3.85 -14.18
C PHE A 38 1.60 2.93 -14.47
N ARG A 39 0.72 2.70 -13.49
CA ARG A 39 -0.37 1.73 -13.58
C ARG A 39 -1.49 2.08 -12.60
N THR A 40 -2.71 1.75 -13.01
CA THR A 40 -3.87 1.66 -12.12
C THR A 40 -4.20 0.19 -11.83
N MET A 41 -4.40 -0.15 -10.57
CA MET A 41 -4.71 -1.51 -10.11
C MET A 41 -6.09 -1.54 -9.46
N GLY A 42 -6.89 -2.56 -9.79
CA GLY A 42 -8.17 -2.84 -9.12
C GLY A 42 -8.00 -3.67 -7.85
N LYS A 43 -9.12 -3.87 -7.12
CA LYS A 43 -9.16 -4.59 -5.83
C LYS A 43 -8.40 -5.92 -5.81
N PRO A 44 -8.57 -6.87 -6.77
CA PRO A 44 -7.85 -8.14 -6.71
C PRO A 44 -6.33 -7.97 -6.75
N MET A 45 -5.83 -7.13 -7.65
CA MET A 45 -4.39 -6.90 -7.80
C MET A 45 -3.78 -6.17 -6.60
N ILE A 46 -4.55 -5.31 -5.93
CA ILE A 46 -4.11 -4.68 -4.66
C ILE A 46 -3.92 -5.76 -3.58
N LEU A 47 -4.89 -6.67 -3.43
CA LEU A 47 -4.83 -7.73 -2.42
C LEU A 47 -3.73 -8.75 -2.74
N ASP A 48 -3.55 -9.12 -4.01
CA ASP A 48 -2.45 -9.98 -4.46
C ASP A 48 -1.09 -9.34 -4.15
N PHE A 49 -0.96 -8.02 -4.40
CA PHE A 49 0.26 -7.29 -4.07
C PHE A 49 0.56 -7.31 -2.57
N LEU A 50 -0.43 -7.01 -1.73
CA LEU A 50 -0.25 -6.98 -0.28
C LEU A 50 0.02 -8.39 0.28
N SER A 51 -0.64 -9.42 -0.25
CA SER A 51 -0.37 -10.81 0.09
C SER A 51 1.08 -11.20 -0.20
N ALA A 52 1.55 -10.92 -1.42
CA ALA A 52 2.95 -11.15 -1.80
C ALA A 52 3.91 -10.36 -0.92
N LEU A 53 3.58 -9.09 -0.64
CA LEU A 53 4.39 -8.21 0.22
C LEU A 53 4.56 -8.79 1.62
N TYR A 54 3.48 -9.25 2.25
CA TYR A 54 3.52 -9.77 3.62
C TYR A 54 4.20 -11.14 3.72
N LEU A 55 4.15 -11.95 2.66
CA LEU A 55 4.92 -13.20 2.58
C LEU A 55 6.42 -12.92 2.38
N GLY A 56 6.78 -11.98 1.50
CA GLY A 56 8.17 -11.60 1.24
C GLY A 56 8.82 -10.84 2.40
N PHE A 57 8.02 -10.06 3.16
CA PHE A 57 8.45 -9.22 4.27
C PHE A 57 7.61 -9.53 5.53
N PRO A 58 7.87 -10.65 6.23
CA PRO A 58 7.12 -11.05 7.43
C PRO A 58 7.20 -10.08 8.60
N ASP A 59 8.10 -9.10 8.58
CA ASP A 59 8.26 -8.01 9.55
C ASP A 59 7.79 -6.65 9.00
N TRP A 60 7.15 -6.61 7.83
CA TRP A 60 6.69 -5.36 7.22
C TRP A 60 5.80 -4.59 8.19
N ASN A 61 6.11 -3.31 8.38
CA ASN A 61 5.43 -2.45 9.33
C ASN A 61 4.94 -1.17 8.67
N TYR A 62 3.83 -0.66 9.19
CA TYR A 62 3.26 0.62 8.82
C TYR A 62 3.15 1.51 10.05
N ASP A 63 3.67 2.72 9.95
CA ASP A 63 3.45 3.82 10.89
C ASP A 63 2.90 5.03 10.13
N HIS A 64 2.07 5.84 10.77
CA HIS A 64 1.41 6.96 10.11
C HIS A 64 1.04 8.09 11.06
N ASP A 65 0.90 9.28 10.49
CA ASP A 65 0.29 10.42 11.18
C ASP A 65 -1.25 10.36 11.10
N GLN A 66 -1.95 11.27 11.77
CA GLN A 66 -3.41 11.31 11.69
C GLN A 66 -3.86 11.60 10.24
N ALA A 67 -5.02 11.05 9.87
CA ALA A 67 -5.61 11.36 8.57
C ALA A 67 -6.14 12.79 8.53
N GLU A 68 -5.82 13.51 7.46
CA GLU A 68 -6.18 14.92 7.26
C GLU A 68 -7.21 15.03 6.14
N LEU A 69 -8.33 15.73 6.38
CA LEU A 69 -9.30 16.04 5.33
C LEU A 69 -8.81 17.24 4.51
N LEU A 70 -8.69 17.06 3.21
CA LEU A 70 -8.31 18.11 2.26
C LEU A 70 -9.53 18.88 1.74
N GLU A 71 -9.28 20.05 1.16
CA GLU A 71 -10.33 20.92 0.61
C GLU A 71 -11.14 20.25 -0.52
N ASP A 72 -10.53 19.32 -1.26
CA ASP A 72 -11.19 18.57 -2.34
C ASP A 72 -12.04 17.38 -1.83
N GLY A 73 -12.13 17.20 -0.51
CA GLY A 73 -12.88 16.13 0.14
C GLY A 73 -12.14 14.79 0.22
N SER A 74 -10.91 14.70 -0.30
CA SER A 74 -10.06 13.52 -0.09
C SER A 74 -9.35 13.55 1.27
N PHE A 75 -8.86 12.40 1.71
CA PHE A 75 -8.06 12.30 2.92
C PHE A 75 -6.59 12.07 2.56
N ALA A 76 -5.68 12.78 3.21
CA ALA A 76 -4.25 12.51 3.16
C ALA A 76 -3.82 11.77 4.42
N VAL A 77 -2.95 10.77 4.27
CA VAL A 77 -2.26 10.11 5.40
C VAL A 77 -0.78 10.03 5.07
N PHE A 78 0.06 10.55 5.97
CA PHE A 78 1.51 10.47 5.84
C PHE A 78 2.03 9.15 6.41
N TRP A 79 2.62 8.30 5.56
CA TRP A 79 3.03 6.94 5.91
C TRP A 79 4.55 6.79 6.02
N ARG A 80 4.97 5.91 6.93
CA ARG A 80 6.32 5.39 7.11
C ARG A 80 6.25 3.87 7.11
N GLN A 81 6.89 3.23 6.13
CA GLN A 81 6.75 1.79 5.93
C GLN A 81 8.05 1.15 5.45
N GLY A 82 8.20 -0.14 5.75
CA GLY A 82 9.37 -0.93 5.39
C GLY A 82 9.38 -2.27 6.11
N GLY A 83 10.39 -3.08 5.81
CA GLY A 83 10.59 -4.41 6.39
C GLY A 83 11.87 -5.04 5.85
N THR A 84 12.11 -6.29 6.19
CA THR A 84 13.26 -7.10 5.77
C THR A 84 12.80 -8.24 4.87
N HIS A 85 13.44 -8.37 3.71
CA HIS A 85 13.09 -9.39 2.72
C HIS A 85 13.61 -10.78 3.14
N THR A 86 12.85 -11.46 4.00
CA THR A 86 13.22 -12.78 4.56
C THR A 86 12.35 -13.92 4.06
N GLY A 87 11.29 -13.63 3.30
CA GLY A 87 10.48 -14.64 2.62
C GLY A 87 10.60 -14.52 1.09
N THR A 88 9.99 -15.46 0.38
CA THR A 88 9.90 -15.39 -1.09
C THR A 88 8.83 -14.37 -1.50
N LEU A 89 9.23 -13.39 -2.31
CA LEU A 89 8.30 -12.43 -2.92
C LEU A 89 7.82 -12.98 -4.26
N SER A 90 6.57 -13.46 -4.30
CA SER A 90 5.94 -13.97 -5.53
C SER A 90 4.79 -13.07 -5.94
N PHE A 91 4.98 -12.30 -7.02
CA PHE A 91 3.95 -11.44 -7.57
C PHE A 91 3.45 -12.00 -8.91
N PRO A 92 2.13 -12.06 -9.16
CA PRO A 92 1.60 -12.61 -10.40
C PRO A 92 2.21 -11.98 -11.65
N GLY A 93 2.65 -12.83 -12.59
CA GLY A 93 3.25 -12.41 -13.85
C GLY A 93 4.78 -12.19 -13.82
N PHE A 94 5.44 -12.54 -12.72
CA PHE A 94 6.90 -12.42 -12.58
C PHE A 94 7.50 -13.64 -11.91
N GLU A 95 8.79 -13.87 -12.18
CA GLU A 95 9.56 -14.88 -11.47
C GLU A 95 9.61 -14.55 -9.97
N PRO A 96 9.33 -15.52 -9.09
CA PRO A 96 9.50 -15.35 -7.66
C PRO A 96 10.92 -14.91 -7.31
N ILE A 97 11.03 -14.01 -6.34
CA ILE A 97 12.32 -13.52 -5.87
C ILE A 97 12.57 -14.13 -4.50
N ASP A 98 13.62 -14.94 -4.39
CA ASP A 98 14.03 -15.54 -3.12
C ASP A 98 14.48 -14.49 -2.11
N ALA A 99 14.32 -14.83 -0.83
CA ALA A 99 14.71 -13.98 0.28
C ALA A 99 16.16 -13.49 0.13
N THR A 100 16.35 -12.18 0.18
CA THR A 100 17.68 -11.56 -0.01
C THR A 100 18.31 -11.09 1.31
N GLY A 101 17.54 -11.10 2.41
CA GLY A 101 17.95 -10.58 3.71
C GLY A 101 18.10 -9.06 3.76
N LYS A 102 17.77 -8.34 2.68
CA LYS A 102 17.91 -6.88 2.60
C LYS A 102 16.76 -6.18 3.31
N SER A 103 17.10 -5.15 4.08
CA SER A 103 16.11 -4.23 4.65
C SER A 103 15.67 -3.21 3.60
N VAL A 104 14.37 -2.97 3.53
CA VAL A 104 13.71 -2.03 2.64
C VAL A 104 13.06 -0.95 3.48
N LYS A 105 13.33 0.31 3.15
CA LYS A 105 12.65 1.48 3.72
C LYS A 105 12.05 2.30 2.60
N ILE A 106 10.74 2.50 2.64
CA ILE A 106 10.07 3.40 1.71
C ILE A 106 10.20 4.83 2.25
N PRO A 107 10.60 5.81 1.43
CA PRO A 107 10.68 7.18 1.90
C PRO A 107 9.30 7.65 2.40
N PRO A 108 9.21 8.37 3.52
CA PRO A 108 7.92 8.81 4.04
C PRO A 108 7.22 9.78 3.08
N HIS A 109 5.94 9.56 2.81
CA HIS A 109 5.15 10.38 1.87
C HIS A 109 3.64 10.23 2.12
N HIS A 110 2.85 11.10 1.50
CA HIS A 110 1.39 11.01 1.61
C HIS A 110 0.82 9.95 0.68
N PHE A 111 -0.25 9.33 1.15
CA PHE A 111 -1.23 8.64 0.33
C PHE A 111 -2.54 9.42 0.43
N PHE A 112 -3.20 9.59 -0.70
CA PHE A 112 -4.49 10.25 -0.81
C PHE A 112 -5.58 9.20 -1.02
N TYR A 113 -6.69 9.39 -0.33
CA TYR A 113 -7.81 8.46 -0.30
C TYR A 113 -9.10 9.17 -0.66
N ARG A 114 -9.85 8.60 -1.58
CA ARG A 114 -11.25 8.98 -1.82
C ARG A 114 -12.17 7.87 -1.33
N LEU A 115 -13.32 8.29 -0.82
CA LEU A 115 -14.32 7.39 -0.28
C LEU A 115 -15.65 7.58 -1.02
N GLY A 116 -16.32 6.47 -1.27
CA GLY A 116 -17.71 6.42 -1.69
C GLY A 116 -18.58 5.75 -0.63
N SER A 117 -19.86 5.53 -0.96
CA SER A 117 -20.81 4.85 -0.06
C SER A 117 -20.41 3.40 0.25
N ALA A 118 -19.65 2.75 -0.63
CA ALA A 118 -19.24 1.36 -0.53
C ALA A 118 -17.79 1.15 -0.01
N GLY A 119 -17.12 2.20 0.48
CA GLY A 119 -15.74 2.14 0.99
C GLY A 119 -14.76 2.99 0.18
N LEU A 120 -13.47 2.66 0.25
CA LEU A 120 -12.42 3.38 -0.48
C LEU A 120 -12.59 3.17 -1.99
N THR A 121 -12.66 4.26 -2.75
CA THR A 121 -12.82 4.25 -4.21
C THR A 121 -11.53 4.60 -4.94
N GLU A 122 -10.63 5.33 -4.30
CA GLU A 122 -9.31 5.67 -4.84
C GLU A 122 -8.26 5.62 -3.74
N ILE A 123 -7.10 5.07 -4.07
CA ILE A 123 -5.87 5.14 -3.27
C ILE A 123 -4.77 5.66 -4.21
N ARG A 124 -4.13 6.76 -3.84
CA ARG A 124 -3.12 7.39 -4.69
C ARG A 124 -1.91 7.82 -3.84
N PRO A 125 -0.75 7.13 -3.92
CA PRO A 125 0.48 7.62 -3.31
C PRO A 125 1.00 8.88 -4.00
N ASP A 126 1.73 9.72 -3.26
CA ASP A 126 2.63 10.71 -3.85
C ASP A 126 3.65 10.05 -4.79
N PRO A 127 3.90 10.61 -5.99
CA PRO A 127 4.85 10.06 -6.93
C PRO A 127 6.29 10.45 -6.56
N ILE A 128 6.85 9.81 -5.54
CA ILE A 128 8.22 10.09 -5.07
C ILE A 128 9.26 9.07 -5.55
N PRO A 129 10.53 9.49 -5.75
CA PRO A 129 11.63 8.55 -5.96
C PRO A 129 11.75 7.56 -4.80
N GLY A 130 11.78 6.26 -5.10
CA GLY A 130 11.88 5.20 -4.08
C GLY A 130 10.55 4.78 -3.45
N GLY A 131 9.41 5.32 -3.90
CA GLY A 131 8.08 4.86 -3.52
C GLY A 131 7.78 3.41 -3.94
N ALA A 132 6.85 2.76 -3.23
CA ALA A 132 6.37 1.42 -3.57
C ALA A 132 5.45 1.46 -4.82
N PRO A 133 5.38 0.38 -5.62
CA PRO A 133 6.06 -0.91 -5.43
C PRO A 133 7.52 -0.94 -5.92
N ARG A 134 7.89 -0.09 -6.89
CA ARG A 134 9.22 -0.11 -7.54
C ARG A 134 10.40 0.07 -6.58
N GLY A 135 10.25 0.91 -5.57
CA GLY A 135 11.27 1.14 -4.56
C GLY A 135 11.64 -0.11 -3.78
N ILE A 136 10.70 -1.03 -3.60
CA ILE A 136 10.93 -2.32 -2.92
C ILE A 136 11.85 -3.18 -3.78
N PHE A 137 11.44 -3.44 -5.04
CA PHE A 137 12.18 -4.28 -5.98
C PHE A 137 13.61 -3.80 -6.22
N LYS A 138 13.81 -2.49 -6.38
CA LYS A 138 15.15 -1.90 -6.51
C LYS A 138 16.02 -2.17 -5.29
N GLN A 139 15.48 -2.00 -4.08
CA GLN A 139 16.24 -2.19 -2.84
C GLN A 139 16.59 -3.66 -2.60
N ILE A 140 15.74 -4.61 -2.99
CA ILE A 140 16.07 -6.04 -2.90
C ILE A 140 17.03 -6.52 -4.00
N GLY A 141 17.28 -5.71 -5.04
CA GLY A 141 18.28 -5.97 -6.07
C GLY A 141 17.72 -6.52 -7.38
N VAL A 142 16.43 -6.31 -7.65
CA VAL A 142 15.83 -6.66 -8.94
C VAL A 142 16.18 -5.58 -9.96
N GLU A 143 16.93 -5.95 -10.99
CA GLU A 143 17.40 -5.03 -12.04
C GLU A 143 16.25 -4.49 -12.92
N LEU A 144 15.30 -5.38 -13.26
CA LEU A 144 14.11 -5.06 -14.05
C LEU A 144 12.86 -5.27 -13.18
N PRO A 145 12.51 -4.29 -12.34
CA PRO A 145 11.38 -4.44 -11.45
C PRO A 145 10.08 -4.60 -12.25
N PRO A 146 9.15 -5.46 -11.81
CA PRO A 146 7.81 -5.51 -12.36
C PRO A 146 7.17 -4.11 -12.36
N LEU A 147 6.66 -3.69 -13.54
CA LEU A 147 6.16 -2.33 -13.79
C LEU A 147 4.82 -2.07 -13.10
#